data_AF-A0A536XXD0-F1
#
_entry.id   AF-A0A536XXD0-F1
#
_cell.length_a   1.000
_cell.length_b   1.000
_cell.length_c   1.000
_cell.angle_alpha   90.00
_cell.angle_beta   90.00
_cell.angle_gamma   90.00
#
_symmetry.space_group_name_H-M   'P 1'
#
loop_
_entity.id
_entity.type
_entity.pdbx_description
1 polymer ?
#
loop_
_entity_poly.entity_id
_entity_poly.type
_entity_poly.pdbx_seq_one_letter_code
_entity_poly.pdbx_strand_id
1 'polypeptide(L)'
;MAERNRQHPVVRALIFSVMLALVASGVLWKLDLERALLMQIHGAAAMAGMALLGGLLARHVPCGWKARANRSSGTAVLAASLWLVVSGYALYYSGSEALRAFASATHFWIGVAFAVVFGVHLRSTG
;
A
#
# COMPACT_ATOMS: atom_id res chain seq x y z
N MET A 1 6.73 22.09 14.07
CA MET A 1 6.09 20.75 14.09
C MET A 1 6.02 20.10 12.71
N ALA A 2 5.79 20.88 11.64
CA ALA A 2 5.76 20.40 10.25
C ALA A 2 7.06 19.72 9.78
N GLU A 3 8.24 20.26 10.11
CA GLU A 3 9.53 19.62 9.78
C GLU A 3 9.67 18.20 10.34
N ARG A 4 9.11 17.95 11.53
CA ARG A 4 9.21 16.66 12.21
C ARG A 4 8.36 15.56 11.54
N ASN A 5 7.41 15.94 10.67
CA ASN A 5 6.58 15.01 9.91
C ASN A 5 7.10 14.75 8.48
N ARG A 6 8.10 15.53 8.03
CA ARG A 6 8.70 15.39 6.71
C ARG A 6 9.55 14.12 6.69
N GLN A 7 9.18 13.20 5.80
CA GLN A 7 9.96 11.98 5.59
C GLN A 7 11.31 12.32 4.95
N HIS A 8 12.37 11.61 5.38
CA HIS A 8 13.68 11.72 4.77
C HIS A 8 13.60 11.43 3.26
N PRO A 9 14.31 12.16 2.38
CA PRO A 9 14.19 12.00 0.92
C PRO A 9 14.41 10.57 0.45
N VAL A 10 15.37 9.85 1.05
CA VAL A 10 15.61 8.42 0.74
C VAL A 10 14.39 7.56 1.08
N VAL A 11 13.77 7.76 2.25
CA VAL A 11 12.57 7.00 2.65
C VAL A 11 11.41 7.29 1.69
N ARG A 12 11.27 8.54 1.24
CA ARG A 12 10.26 8.90 0.23
C ARG A 12 10.51 8.19 -1.08
N ALA A 13 11.74 8.21 -1.58
CA ALA A 13 12.12 7.51 -2.81
C ALA A 13 11.81 6.01 -2.70
N LEU A 14 12.16 5.38 -1.57
CA LEU A 14 11.84 3.97 -1.33
C LEU A 14 10.33 3.70 -1.34
N ILE A 15 9.53 4.54 -0.67
CA ILE A 15 8.06 4.42 -0.67
C ILE A 15 7.52 4.51 -2.10
N PHE A 16 7.97 5.48 -2.90
CA PHE A 16 7.49 5.64 -4.27
C PHE A 16 7.93 4.49 -5.18
N SER A 17 9.17 4.01 -5.06
CA SER A 17 9.67 2.88 -5.83
C SER A 17 8.90 1.59 -5.51
N VAL A 18 8.63 1.32 -4.23
CA VAL A 18 7.85 0.16 -3.80
C VAL A 18 6.39 0.29 -4.26
N MET A 19 5.79 1.48 -4.13
CA MET A 19 4.44 1.75 -4.62
C MET A 19 4.32 1.49 -6.12
N LEU A 20 5.27 2.01 -6.90
CA LEU A 20 5.32 1.81 -8.34
C LEU A 20 5.46 0.32 -8.68
N ALA A 21 6.36 -0.39 -7.99
CA ALA A 21 6.56 -1.83 -8.21
C ALA A 21 5.28 -2.63 -7.92
N LEU A 22 4.58 -2.34 -6.81
CA LEU A 22 3.31 -3.00 -6.45
C LEU A 22 2.22 -2.76 -7.49
N VAL A 23 2.01 -1.49 -7.89
CA VAL A 23 0.97 -1.14 -8.85
C VAL A 23 1.29 -1.68 -10.24
N ALA A 24 2.52 -1.48 -10.72
CA ALA A 24 2.93 -1.94 -12.05
C ALA A 24 2.85 -3.46 -12.16
N SER A 25 3.44 -4.19 -11.20
CA SER A 25 3.38 -5.66 -11.22
C SER A 25 1.95 -6.21 -11.10
N GLY A 26 1.09 -5.59 -10.26
CA GLY A 26 -0.31 -5.99 -10.11
C GLY A 26 -1.16 -5.73 -11.36
N VAL A 27 -0.95 -4.60 -12.04
CA VAL A 27 -1.66 -4.26 -13.28
C VAL A 27 -1.16 -5.09 -14.46
N LEU A 28 0.16 -5.20 -14.63
CA LEU A 28 0.76 -5.99 -15.71
C LEU A 28 0.39 -7.48 -15.61
N TRP A 29 0.23 -8.01 -14.40
CA TRP A 29 -0.25 -9.38 -14.19
C TRP A 29 -1.66 -9.61 -14.76
N LYS A 30 -2.52 -8.58 -14.78
CA LYS A 30 -3.85 -8.64 -15.38
C LYS A 30 -3.79 -8.72 -16.92
N LEU A 31 -2.69 -8.26 -17.51
CA LEU A 31 -2.42 -8.32 -18.95
C LEU A 31 -1.75 -9.64 -19.40
N ASP A 32 -1.62 -10.61 -18.50
CA ASP A 32 -1.06 -11.95 -18.78
C ASP A 32 0.43 -11.96 -19.22
N LEU A 33 1.16 -10.89 -18.93
CA LEU A 33 2.60 -10.77 -19.23
C LEU A 33 3.42 -11.42 -18.09
N GLU A 34 4.40 -12.27 -18.42
CA GLU A 34 5.46 -12.75 -17.49
C GLU A 34 4.97 -13.08 -16.06
N ARG A 35 3.87 -13.85 -15.94
CA ARG A 35 3.14 -14.02 -14.67
C ARG A 35 4.01 -14.42 -13.49
N ALA A 36 4.94 -15.34 -13.68
CA ALA A 36 5.78 -15.86 -12.59
C ALA A 36 6.72 -14.79 -12.04
N LEU A 37 7.42 -14.06 -12.92
CA LEU A 37 8.33 -12.98 -12.53
C LEU A 37 7.58 -11.83 -11.87
N LEU A 38 6.43 -11.42 -12.43
CA LEU A 38 5.63 -10.36 -11.84
C LEU A 38 5.13 -10.72 -10.45
N MET A 39 4.73 -11.97 -10.19
CA MET A 39 4.35 -12.41 -8.85
C MET A 39 5.51 -12.41 -7.86
N GLN A 40 6.72 -12.78 -8.29
CA GLN A 40 7.92 -12.69 -7.44
C GLN A 40 8.25 -11.24 -7.09
N ILE A 41 8.24 -10.34 -8.08
CA ILE A 41 8.47 -8.91 -7.89
C ILE A 41 7.39 -8.33 -6.97
N HIS A 42 6.11 -8.66 -7.20
CA HIS A 42 5.01 -8.17 -6.37
C HIS A 42 5.14 -8.63 -4.93
N GLY A 43 5.44 -9.92 -4.70
CA GLY A 43 5.65 -10.47 -3.36
C GLY A 43 6.82 -9.79 -2.63
N ALA A 44 7.96 -9.62 -3.31
CA ALA A 44 9.11 -8.92 -2.74
C ALA A 44 8.80 -7.45 -2.40
N ALA A 45 8.12 -6.74 -3.31
CA ALA A 45 7.67 -5.37 -3.09
C ALA A 45 6.65 -5.28 -1.94
N ALA A 46 5.77 -6.27 -1.77
CA ALA A 46 4.80 -6.32 -0.68
C ALA A 46 5.50 -6.47 0.68
N MET A 47 6.53 -7.31 0.79
CA MET A 47 7.34 -7.44 2.00
C MET A 47 8.04 -6.11 2.36
N ALA A 48 8.67 -5.46 1.37
CA ALA A 48 9.27 -4.13 1.56
C ALA A 48 8.21 -3.08 1.95
N GLY A 49 7.02 -3.14 1.33
CA GLY A 49 5.89 -2.27 1.64
C GLY A 49 5.41 -2.40 3.08
N MET A 50 5.32 -3.63 3.61
CA MET A 50 4.97 -3.86 5.02
C MET A 50 6.02 -3.28 5.98
N ALA A 51 7.31 -3.45 5.68
CA ALA A 51 8.38 -2.86 6.49
C ALA A 51 8.30 -1.31 6.50
N LEU A 52 8.09 -0.70 5.34
CA LEU A 52 7.93 0.76 5.22
C LEU A 52 6.66 1.25 5.93
N LEU A 53 5.55 0.53 5.82
CA LEU A 53 4.30 0.84 6.53
C LEU A 53 4.50 0.82 8.05
N GLY A 54 5.25 -0.15 8.59
CA GLY A 54 5.64 -0.18 10.00
C GLY A 54 6.40 1.07 10.43
N GLY A 55 7.37 1.52 9.62
CA GLY A 55 8.09 2.78 9.85
C GLY A 55 7.19 4.02 9.83
N LEU A 56 6.24 4.08 8.89
CA LEU A 56 5.25 5.16 8.80
C LEU A 56 4.30 5.17 10.01
N LEU A 57 3.83 4.01 10.44
CA LEU A 57 3.00 3.85 11.64
C LEU A 57 3.73 4.32 12.92
N ALA A 58 5.03 4.08 13.02
CA ALA A 58 5.81 4.48 14.19
C ALA A 58 6.13 5.99 14.22
N ARG A 59 6.35 6.62 13.06
CA ARG A 59 6.91 8.00 12.99
C ARG A 59 5.98 9.03 12.35
N HIS A 60 5.41 8.73 11.19
CA HIS A 60 4.61 9.67 10.41
C HIS A 60 3.20 9.85 10.99
N VAL A 61 2.55 8.71 11.22
CA VAL A 61 1.16 8.62 11.71
C VAL A 61 0.98 9.37 13.04
N PRO A 62 1.76 9.13 14.11
CA PRO A 62 1.57 9.83 15.38
C PRO A 62 1.79 11.34 15.26
N CYS A 63 2.71 11.78 14.40
CA CYS A 63 2.95 13.20 14.15
C CYS A 63 1.75 13.87 13.49
N GLY A 64 1.19 13.28 12.43
CA GLY A 64 -0.02 13.78 11.76
C GLY A 64 -1.23 13.82 12.70
N TRP A 65 -1.43 12.77 13.49
CA TRP A 65 -2.53 12.72 14.45
C TRP A 65 -2.40 13.77 15.55
N LYS A 66 -1.21 13.95 16.14
CA LYS A 66 -0.98 15.00 17.17
C LYS A 66 -1.23 16.40 16.60
N ALA A 67 -0.85 16.64 15.35
CA ALA A 67 -1.09 17.91 14.66
C ALA A 67 -2.53 18.09 14.16
N ARG A 68 -3.42 17.08 14.32
CA ARG A 68 -4.78 17.04 13.73
C ARG A 68 -4.82 17.24 12.21
N ALA A 69 -3.68 17.07 11.52
CA ALA A 69 -3.55 17.26 10.10
C ALA A 69 -3.79 15.94 9.36
N ASN A 70 -4.46 16.00 8.21
CA ASN A 70 -4.59 14.91 7.24
C ASN A 70 -5.18 13.60 7.80
N ARG A 71 -5.90 13.65 8.93
CA ARG A 71 -6.45 12.46 9.59
C ARG A 71 -7.38 11.67 8.68
N SER A 72 -8.29 12.33 7.96
CA SER A 72 -9.21 11.66 7.03
C SER A 72 -8.46 10.90 5.93
N SER A 73 -7.59 11.60 5.20
CA SER A 73 -6.78 10.98 4.13
C SER A 73 -5.82 9.90 4.65
N GLY A 74 -5.22 10.10 5.83
CA GLY A 74 -4.34 9.12 6.46
C GLY A 74 -5.09 7.88 6.94
N THR A 75 -6.29 8.04 7.49
CA THR A 75 -7.16 6.91 7.85
C THR A 75 -7.58 6.12 6.60
N ALA A 76 -7.90 6.80 5.49
CA ALA A 76 -8.22 6.13 4.24
C ALA A 76 -7.05 5.30 3.70
N VAL A 77 -5.83 5.86 3.72
CA VAL A 77 -4.60 5.14 3.35
C VAL A 77 -4.39 3.92 4.26
N LEU A 78 -4.53 4.08 5.59
CA LEU A 78 -4.33 2.98 6.53
C LEU A 78 -5.37 1.87 6.41
N ALA A 79 -6.64 2.21 6.21
CA ALA A 79 -7.71 1.24 6.00
C ALA A 79 -7.49 0.44 4.72
N ALA A 80 -7.13 1.11 3.62
CA ALA A 80 -6.80 0.45 2.36
C ALA A 80 -5.56 -0.45 2.49
N SER A 81 -4.49 0.01 3.15
CA SER A 81 -3.31 -0.81 3.44
C SER A 81 -3.67 -2.06 4.26
N LEU A 82 -4.49 -1.92 5.30
CA LEU A 82 -4.94 -3.05 6.11
C LEU A 82 -5.74 -4.05 5.28
N TRP A 83 -6.66 -3.56 4.45
CA TRP A 83 -7.43 -4.43 3.54
C TRP A 83 -6.52 -5.18 2.58
N LEU A 84 -5.52 -4.52 1.98
CA LEU A 84 -4.57 -5.14 1.06
C LEU A 84 -3.74 -6.23 1.75
N VAL A 85 -3.29 -5.99 2.99
CA VAL A 85 -2.58 -7.01 3.78
C VAL A 85 -3.47 -8.22 4.07
N VAL A 86 -4.70 -7.99 4.55
CA VAL A 86 -5.63 -9.08 4.92
C VAL A 86 -6.08 -9.87 3.68
N SER A 87 -6.44 -9.19 2.59
CA SER A 87 -6.84 -9.85 1.34
C SER A 87 -5.65 -10.58 0.69
N GLY A 88 -4.44 -10.02 0.77
CA GLY A 88 -3.21 -10.69 0.33
C GLY A 88 -2.97 -11.97 1.12
N TYR A 89 -3.12 -11.94 2.44
CA TYR A 89 -3.05 -13.13 3.29
C TYR A 89 -4.12 -14.16 2.92
N ALA A 90 -5.37 -13.73 2.75
CA ALA A 90 -6.47 -14.62 2.36
C ALA A 90 -6.24 -15.30 1.00
N LEU A 91 -5.54 -14.66 0.06
CA LEU A 91 -5.19 -15.29 -1.22
C LEU A 91 -4.30 -16.53 -1.09
N TYR A 92 -3.43 -16.55 -0.07
CA TYR A 92 -2.51 -17.68 0.18
C TYR A 92 -3.09 -18.72 1.14
N TYR A 93 -3.91 -18.28 2.10
CA TYR A 93 -4.28 -19.09 3.25
C TYR A 93 -5.79 -19.33 3.40
N SER A 94 -6.62 -18.86 2.46
CA SER A 94 -8.04 -19.22 2.47
C SER A 94 -8.21 -20.69 2.08
N GLY A 95 -8.86 -21.47 2.96
CA GLY A 95 -9.32 -22.83 2.63
C GLY A 95 -10.63 -22.86 1.82
N SER A 96 -11.15 -21.70 1.43
CA SER A 96 -12.41 -21.54 0.71
C SER A 96 -12.18 -20.82 -0.61
N GLU A 97 -12.60 -21.47 -1.70
CA GLU A 97 -12.49 -20.91 -3.05
C GLU A 97 -13.32 -19.63 -3.23
N ALA A 98 -14.50 -19.56 -2.60
CA ALA A 98 -15.34 -18.36 -2.64
C ALA A 98 -14.65 -17.17 -1.95
N LEU A 99 -14.02 -17.42 -0.80
CA LEU A 99 -13.27 -16.39 -0.08
C LEU A 99 -12.03 -15.95 -0.88
N ARG A 100 -11.31 -16.90 -1.49
CA ARG A 100 -10.16 -16.63 -2.37
C ARG A 100 -10.56 -15.76 -3.56
N ALA A 101 -11.67 -16.07 -4.22
CA ALA A 101 -12.18 -15.31 -5.35
C ALA A 101 -12.58 -13.87 -4.95
N PHE A 102 -13.28 -13.71 -3.82
CA PHE A 102 -13.61 -12.41 -3.26
C PHE A 102 -12.37 -11.61 -2.88
N ALA A 103 -11.39 -12.24 -2.22
CA ALA A 103 -10.11 -11.62 -1.87
C ALA A 103 -9.36 -11.18 -3.13
N SER A 104 -9.32 -12.00 -4.18
CA SER A 104 -8.68 -11.67 -5.46
C SER A 104 -9.29 -10.43 -6.11
N ALA A 105 -10.62 -10.40 -6.25
CA ALA A 105 -11.31 -9.28 -6.86
C ALA A 105 -11.11 -7.98 -6.07
N THR A 106 -11.30 -8.04 -4.75
CA THR A 106 -11.19 -6.84 -3.91
C THR A 106 -9.75 -6.38 -3.71
N HIS A 107 -8.77 -7.28 -3.60
CA HIS A 107 -7.35 -6.93 -3.51
C HIS A 107 -6.92 -6.11 -4.73
N PHE A 108 -7.32 -6.54 -5.93
CA PHE A 108 -7.00 -5.83 -7.16
C PHE A 108 -7.62 -4.43 -7.19
N TRP A 109 -8.95 -4.34 -7.02
CA TRP A 109 -9.64 -3.04 -7.15
C TRP A 109 -9.28 -2.06 -6.03
N ILE A 110 -9.08 -2.54 -4.81
CA ILE A 110 -8.58 -1.71 -3.72
C ILE A 110 -7.13 -1.31 -3.97
N GLY A 111 -6.30 -2.16 -4.58
CA GLY A 111 -4.92 -1.82 -4.96
C GLY A 111 -4.87 -0.68 -5.97
N VAL A 112 -5.75 -0.69 -6.98
CA VAL A 112 -5.90 0.41 -7.94
C VAL A 112 -6.38 1.68 -7.24
N ALA A 113 -7.43 1.58 -6.40
CA ALA A 113 -7.96 2.72 -5.66
C ALA A 113 -6.93 3.31 -4.68
N PHE A 114 -6.08 2.46 -4.09
CA PHE A 114 -5.03 2.87 -3.16
C PHE A 114 -4.04 3.85 -3.79
N ALA A 115 -3.66 3.65 -5.07
CA ALA A 115 -2.79 4.58 -5.77
C ALA A 115 -3.39 6.00 -5.85
N VAL A 116 -4.71 6.10 -6.08
CA VAL A 116 -5.44 7.37 -6.10
C VAL A 116 -5.50 8.00 -4.72
N VAL A 117 -5.90 7.22 -3.71
CA VAL A 117 -6.01 7.68 -2.31
C VAL A 117 -4.66 8.15 -1.77
N PHE A 118 -3.58 7.42 -2.09
CA PHE A 118 -2.22 7.79 -1.73
C PHE A 118 -1.80 9.10 -2.41
N GLY A 119 -2.12 9.28 -3.70
CA GLY A 119 -1.88 10.53 -4.42
C GLY A 119 -2.62 11.72 -3.82
N VAL A 120 -3.86 11.54 -3.36
CA VAL A 120 -4.62 12.57 -2.64
C VAL A 120 -3.97 12.89 -1.30
N HIS A 121 -3.58 11.87 -0.51
CA HIS A 121 -2.91 12.07 0.78
C HIS A 121 -1.61 12.86 0.64
N LEU A 122 -0.81 12.60 -0.41
CA LEU A 122 0.42 13.33 -0.69
C LEU A 122 0.17 14.83 -0.85
N ARG A 123 -0.89 15.22 -1.57
CA ARG A 123 -1.24 16.64 -1.78
C ARG A 123 -1.67 17.31 -0.48
N SER A 124 -2.35 16.57 0.40
CA SER A 124 -2.74 17.08 1.72
C SER A 124 -1.55 17.25 2.66
N THR A 125 -0.43 16.55 2.42
CA THR A 125 0.82 16.70 3.19
C THR A 125 1.75 17.84 2.74
N GLY A 126 1.32 18.65 1.76
CA GLY A 126 2.05 19.81 1.22
C GLY A 126 1.97 21.05 2.09
#